data_AF-V7BS09-F1
#
_entry.id   AF-V7BS09-F1
#
_cell.length_a   1.000
_cell.length_b   1.000
_cell.length_c   1.000
_cell.angle_alpha   90.00
_cell.angle_beta   90.00
_cell.angle_gamma   90.00
#
_symmetry.space_group_name_H-M   'P 1'
#
loop_
_entity.id
_entity.type
_entity.pdbx_description
1 polymer ?
#
loop_
_entity_poly.entity_id
_entity_poly.type
_entity_poly.pdbx_seq_one_letter_code
_entity_poly.pdbx_strand_id
1 'polypeptide(L)' 'MRALPPILCFQGDQATQTQCSICIEEFKNGELVQPFAVCLHQFHLDCINSWLFVGKTNCPVCRQHLSIATQTTH' A
#
# COMPACT_ATOMS: atom_id res chain seq x y z
N MET A 1 -9.67 1.05 17.16
CA MET A 1 -10.00 0.05 16.11
C MET A 1 -9.24 0.49 14.86
N ARG A 2 -8.15 -0.19 14.49
CA ARG A 2 -7.30 0.21 13.36
C ARG A 2 -7.91 -0.40 12.10
N ALA A 3 -8.71 0.37 11.36
CA ALA A 3 -9.24 -0.08 10.08
C ALA A 3 -8.13 0.10 9.04
N LEU A 4 -7.36 -0.96 8.77
CA LEU A 4 -6.63 -1.03 7.51
C LEU A 4 -7.67 -1.12 6.39
N PRO A 5 -7.49 -0.40 5.28
CA PRO A 5 -8.41 -0.50 4.16
C PRO A 5 -8.46 -1.96 3.67
N PRO A 6 -9.60 -2.40 3.13
CA PRO A 6 -9.77 -3.79 2.72
C PRO A 6 -8.73 -4.17 1.67
N ILE A 7 -8.22 -5.39 1.79
CA ILE A 7 -7.44 -6.03 0.72
C ILE A 7 -8.37 -6.22 -0.46
N LEU A 8 -7.91 -5.83 -1.64
CA LEU A 8 -8.67 -5.92 -2.88
C LEU A 8 -8.01 -6.97 -3.78
N CYS A 9 -8.81 -7.75 -4.48
CA CYS A 9 -8.31 -8.48 -5.65
C CYS A 9 -8.23 -7.50 -6.82
N PHE A 10 -7.08 -7.43 -7.47
CA PHE A 10 -6.90 -6.60 -8.65
C PHE A 10 -7.73 -7.16 -9.80
N GLN A 11 -8.54 -6.30 -10.40
CA GLN A 11 -9.31 -6.58 -11.60
C GLN A 11 -9.01 -5.47 -12.60
N GLY A 12 -8.31 -5.80 -13.70
CA GLY A 12 -7.78 -4.83 -14.66
C GLY A 12 -8.81 -3.95 -15.38
N ASP A 13 -10.11 -4.19 -15.16
CA ASP A 13 -11.21 -3.44 -15.78
C ASP A 13 -11.52 -2.11 -15.04
N GLN A 14 -11.18 -1.99 -13.74
CA GLN A 14 -11.64 -0.88 -12.88
C GLN A 14 -10.51 -0.15 -12.14
N ALA A 15 -9.25 -0.42 -12.48
CA ALA A 15 -8.11 0.11 -11.73
C ALA A 15 -7.55 1.41 -12.32
N THR A 16 -7.44 2.45 -11.49
CA THR A 16 -6.77 3.72 -11.84
C THR A 16 -5.24 3.61 -11.87
N GLN A 17 -4.69 2.54 -11.32
CA GLN A 17 -3.26 2.25 -11.26
C GLN A 17 -3.05 0.79 -11.65
N THR A 18 -2.20 0.54 -12.64
CA THR A 18 -1.97 -0.79 -13.22
C THR A 18 -0.58 -1.37 -12.89
N GLN A 19 0.24 -0.66 -12.12
CA GLN A 19 1.60 -1.07 -11.79
C GLN A 19 1.91 -0.81 -10.31
N CYS A 20 2.68 -1.69 -9.68
CA CYS A 20 3.20 -1.48 -8.34
C CYS A 20 4.50 -0.66 -8.39
N SER A 21 4.54 0.48 -7.70
CA SER A 21 5.76 1.31 -7.64
C SER A 21 6.87 0.75 -6.74
N ILE A 22 6.63 -0.36 -6.02
CA ILE A 22 7.63 -1.00 -5.15
C ILE A 22 8.46 -2.01 -5.94
N CYS A 23 7.82 -2.97 -6.61
CA CYS A 23 8.49 -3.97 -7.43
C CYS A 23 8.64 -3.55 -8.90
N ILE A 24 7.95 -2.48 -9.32
CA ILE A 24 7.96 -1.94 -10.70
C ILE A 24 7.25 -2.86 -11.71
N GLU A 25 6.56 -3.90 -11.23
CA GLU A 25 5.80 -4.84 -12.05
C GLU A 25 4.32 -4.43 -12.22
N GLU A 26 3.73 -4.80 -13.35
CA GLU A 26 2.30 -4.63 -13.62
C GLU A 26 1.44 -5.54 -12.71
N PHE A 27 0.28 -5.04 -12.31
CA PHE A 27 -0.70 -5.83 -11.59
C PHE A 27 -1.38 -6.82 -12.52
N LYS A 28 -1.57 -8.05 -12.04
CA LYS A 28 -2.26 -9.12 -12.76
C LYS A 28 -3.61 -9.39 -12.12
N ASN A 29 -4.58 -9.78 -12.95
CA ASN A 29 -5.91 -10.13 -12.48
C ASN A 29 -5.85 -11.24 -11.43
N GLY A 30 -6.51 -11.03 -10.29
CA GLY A 30 -6.52 -11.96 -9.17
C GLY A 30 -5.37 -11.77 -8.17
N GLU A 31 -4.41 -10.87 -8.43
CA GLU A 31 -3.41 -10.51 -7.42
C GLU A 31 -4.02 -9.69 -6.29
N LEU A 32 -3.51 -9.87 -5.07
CA LEU A 32 -3.96 -9.09 -3.91
C LEU A 32 -3.23 -7.76 -3.86
N VAL A 33 -3.99 -6.68 -3.94
CA VAL A 33 -3.49 -5.32 -3.80
C VAL A 33 -4.08 -4.70 -2.55
N GLN A 34 -3.28 -3.86 -1.89
CA GLN A 34 -3.69 -3.14 -0.71
C GLN A 34 -3.44 -1.64 -0.91
N PRO A 35 -4.49 -0.80 -0.83
CA PRO A 35 -4.34 0.63 -0.90
C PRO A 35 -3.71 1.19 0.38
N PHE A 36 -2.94 2.25 0.25
CA PHE A 36 -2.32 2.94 1.37
C PHE A 36 -3.36 3.79 2.11
N ALA A 37 -3.50 3.60 3.43
CA ALA A 37 -4.63 4.14 4.19
C ALA A 37 -4.85 5.67 4.11
N VAL A 38 -3.81 6.47 3.84
CA VAL A 38 -3.90 7.95 3.81
C VAL A 38 -4.03 8.56 2.42
N CYS A 39 -3.64 7.86 1.36
CA CYS A 39 -3.61 8.41 -0.01
C CYS A 39 -4.18 7.45 -1.06
N LEU A 40 -4.57 6.24 -0.67
CA LEU A 40 -5.20 5.22 -1.48
C LEU A 40 -4.38 4.70 -2.68
N HIS A 41 -3.09 5.06 -2.78
CA HIS A 41 -2.18 4.43 -3.75
C HIS A 41 -2.10 2.92 -3.53
N GLN A 42 -2.16 2.16 -4.61
CA GLN A 42 -2.30 0.71 -4.57
C GLN A 42 -0.93 0.04 -4.69
N PHE A 43 -0.73 -1.06 -3.98
CA PHE A 43 0.50 -1.84 -4.01
C PHE A 43 0.16 -3.31 -3.85
N HIS A 44 1.00 -4.22 -4.34
CA HIS A 44 0.85 -5.63 -3.98
C HIS A 44 0.88 -5.78 -2.46
N LEU A 45 0.01 -6.64 -1.93
CA LEU A 45 -0.10 -6.90 -0.49
C LEU A 45 1.28 -7.23 0.11
N ASP A 46 2.03 -8.13 -0.53
CA ASP A 46 3.37 -8.52 -0.10
C ASP A 46 4.38 -7.37 -0.17
N CYS A 47 4.34 -6.58 -1.24
CA CYS A 47 5.26 -5.45 -1.41
C CYS A 47 5.06 -4.38 -0.34
N ILE A 48 3.82 -3.96 -0.08
CA ILE A 48 3.55 -2.95 0.94
C ILE A 48 3.79 -3.50 2.35
N ASN A 49 3.49 -4.78 2.59
CA ASN A 49 3.76 -5.39 3.88
C ASN A 49 5.28 -5.44 4.16
N SER A 50 6.08 -5.83 3.17
CA SER A 50 7.55 -5.83 3.28
C SER A 50 8.09 -4.41 3.50
N TRP A 51 7.55 -3.41 2.79
CA TRP A 51 7.93 -2.00 2.97
C TRP A 51 7.68 -1.51 4.40
N LEU A 52 6.48 -1.78 4.94
CA LEU A 52 6.11 -1.43 6.32
C LEU A 52 6.94 -2.21 7.34
N PHE A 53 7.27 -3.47 7.06
CA PHE A 53 8.09 -4.33 7.93
C PHE A 53 9.53 -3.82 8.09
N VAL A 54 10.09 -3.21 7.05
CA VAL A 54 11.40 -2.53 7.10
C VAL A 54 11.35 -1.21 7.90
N GLY A 55 10.17 -0.82 8.40
CA GLY A 55 9.95 0.40 9.19
C GLY A 55 9.69 1.64 8.34
N LYS A 56 9.45 1.50 7.03
CA LYS A 56 9.08 2.62 6.16
C LYS A 56 7.58 2.84 6.25
N THR A 57 7.15 3.86 6.97
CA THR A 57 5.73 4.22 7.14
C THR A 57 5.24 5.28 6.15
N ASN A 58 5.99 5.56 5.09
CA ASN A 58 5.60 6.52 4.05
C ASN A 58 5.13 5.82 2.76
N CYS A 59 4.27 6.50 2.02
CA CYS A 59 3.81 6.06 0.72
C CYS A 59 4.96 6.15 -0.31
N PRO A 60 5.29 5.07 -1.03
CA PRO A 60 6.31 5.09 -2.09
C PRO A 60 6.05 6.08 -3.23
N VAL A 61 4.78 6.46 -3.46
CA VAL A 61 4.38 7.34 -4.57
C VAL A 61 4.38 8.81 -4.14
N CYS A 62 3.55 9.17 -3.15
CA CYS A 62 3.36 10.57 -2.75
C CYS A 62 4.12 10.97 -1.48
N ARG A 63 4.85 10.03 -0.86
CA ARG A 63 5.62 10.22 0.38
C ARG A 63 4.80 10.65 1.60
N GLN A 64 3.47 10.57 1.57
CA GLN A 64 2.65 10.77 2.77
C GLN A 64 2.87 9.65 3.78
N HIS A 65 2.99 10.03 5.06
CA HIS A 65 3.21 9.09 6.15
C HIS A 65 1.89 8.54 6.65
N LEU A 66 1.87 7.25 7.00
CA LEU A 66 0.84 6.74 7.90
C LEU A 66 1.01 7.50 9.22
N SER A 67 -0.07 8.12 9.68
CA SER A 67 -0.17 8.63 11.04
C SER A 67 -0.24 7.44 12.00
N ILE A 68 0.87 6.71 12.10
CA ILE A 68 1.09 5.75 13.17
C ILE A 68 1.28 6.63 14.40
N ALA A 69 0.34 6.60 15.34
CA ALA A 69 0.54 7.21 16.65
C ALA A 69 1.59 6.36 17.40
N THR A 70 2.84 6.39 16.94
CA THR A 70 3.98 6.00 17.76
C THR A 70 4.33 7.23 18.55
N GLN A 71 3.91 7.21 19.80
CA GLN A 71 4.47 8.04 20.85
C GLN A 71 6.00 7.87 20.81
N THR A 72 6.68 8.84 20.22
CA THR A 72 8.12 9.04 20.37
C THR A 72 8.35 9.35 21.84
N THR A 73 8.64 8.33 22.64
CA THR A 73 9.28 8.53 23.94
C THR A 73 10.71 8.99 23.66
N HIS A 74 10.95 10.27 23.94
CA HIS A 74 12.26 10.86 24.13
C HIS A 74 12.90 10.29 25.40
#